data_AF-A0AAU4TQ97-F1
#
_entry.id   AF-A0AAU4TQ97-F1
#
_cell.length_a   1.000
_cell.length_b   1.000
_cell.length_c   1.000
_cell.angle_alpha   90.00
_cell.angle_beta   90.00
_cell.angle_gamma   90.00
#
_symmetry.space_group_name_H-M   'P 1'
#
loop_
_entity.id
_entity.type
_entity.pdbx_description
1 polymer ?
#
loop_
_entity_poly.entity_id
_entity_poly.type
_entity_poly.pdbx_seq_one_letter_code
_entity_poly.pdbx_strand_id
1 'polypeptide(L)'
;MTADDTGSGADVPPHPLAVRLEQLILGAERRYTPFQAARTAGVSMELATRFWRAMGFADVGQAKAFTEADVLALRRLAGLVEAGLLSEAMAVQVARSTGQTTARLAEWQIDSFLEGLTDPPEPGMTRTEVTYPIIELLLPELEEFLVYVWRRQLSASAGRVVQAADDDEMVDRRLCVGFADLVGFTRLTRRMEEEELGELVEAFETTAADLVAARGGRLIKTLGDEVLYAADDAAVAAEIALRLIETMANDETMPEVRVGMAFGTVTTRMGDVFGTTVNLASRLTSIAPRDAVLVDSAFAEELIRTGEAPASEAEAAEAAATAEKEGEEPPTYRFALQPMWQRPVRGLGVVEPWLLTRRDVAP
;
A
#
# COMPACT_ATOMS: atom_id res chain seq x y z
N MET A 1 -23.16 55.83 1.24
CA MET A 1 -21.70 55.81 1.06
C MET A 1 -21.18 54.88 2.14
N THR A 2 -20.91 53.59 1.90
CA THR A 2 -20.60 52.77 0.71
C THR A 2 -21.09 51.35 1.03
N ALA A 3 -22.09 50.79 0.33
CA ALA A 3 -21.96 49.96 -0.87
C ALA A 3 -20.96 48.79 -0.71
N ASP A 4 -21.54 47.60 -0.53
CA ASP A 4 -21.09 46.27 -0.97
C ASP A 4 -20.00 46.30 -2.05
N ASP A 5 -18.93 45.52 -1.85
CA ASP A 5 -18.19 44.93 -2.95
C ASP A 5 -17.78 43.50 -2.61
N THR A 6 -18.65 42.58 -3.00
CA THR A 6 -18.36 41.16 -3.14
C THR A 6 -17.44 40.99 -4.36
N GLY A 7 -16.15 41.21 -4.13
CA GLY A 7 -15.10 40.99 -5.12
C GLY A 7 -14.92 39.51 -5.41
N SER A 8 -15.62 39.04 -6.45
CA SER A 8 -15.25 37.93 -7.32
C SER A 8 -13.74 37.64 -7.29
N GLY A 9 -13.37 36.38 -7.04
CA GLY A 9 -11.99 35.89 -7.16
C GLY A 9 -11.43 36.26 -8.53
N ALA A 10 -10.69 37.36 -8.58
CA ALA A 10 -10.08 37.87 -9.79
C ALA A 10 -8.96 36.92 -10.19
N ASP A 11 -9.05 36.48 -11.43
CA ASP A 11 -8.08 35.69 -12.19
C ASP A 11 -6.71 36.37 -12.13
N VAL A 12 -5.89 36.04 -11.13
CA VAL A 12 -4.49 36.47 -11.07
C VAL A 12 -3.79 35.73 -12.20
N PRO A 13 -3.20 36.43 -13.19
CA PRO A 13 -2.52 35.74 -14.29
C PRO A 13 -1.42 34.85 -13.69
N PRO A 14 -1.38 33.56 -14.07
CA PRO A 14 -0.46 32.62 -13.47
C PRO A 14 0.98 33.08 -13.68
N HIS A 15 1.82 32.91 -12.66
CA HIS A 15 3.22 33.31 -12.70
C HIS A 15 3.90 32.66 -13.93
N PRO A 16 4.71 33.39 -14.73
CA PRO A 16 5.31 32.86 -15.97
C PRO A 16 6.12 31.56 -15.81
N LEU A 17 6.63 31.30 -14.59
CA LEU A 17 7.25 30.02 -14.22
C LEU A 17 6.23 28.88 -14.20
N ALA A 18 5.11 29.05 -13.49
CA ALA A 18 4.11 28.01 -13.31
C ALA A 18 3.56 27.53 -14.66
N VAL A 19 3.34 28.47 -15.59
CA VAL A 19 2.91 28.15 -16.96
C VAL A 19 3.98 27.35 -17.72
N ARG A 20 5.26 27.72 -17.61
CA ARG A 20 6.35 26.99 -18.29
C ARG A 20 6.60 25.61 -17.71
N LEU A 21 6.53 25.45 -16.38
CA LEU A 21 6.63 24.17 -15.70
C LEU A 21 5.45 23.27 -16.06
N GLU A 22 4.24 23.82 -16.07
CA GLU A 22 3.04 23.08 -16.48
C GLU A 22 3.17 22.58 -17.93
N GLN A 23 3.62 23.44 -18.86
CA GLN A 23 3.85 23.04 -20.25
C GLN A 23 4.92 21.96 -20.40
N LEU A 24 5.99 22.02 -19.59
CA LEU A 24 7.03 21.00 -19.57
C LEU A 24 6.47 19.66 -19.09
N ILE A 25 5.73 19.65 -17.97
CA ILE A 25 5.13 18.44 -17.39
C ILE A 25 4.07 17.82 -18.31
N LEU A 26 3.22 18.65 -18.92
CA LEU A 26 2.19 18.18 -19.86
C LEU A 26 2.76 17.83 -21.25
N GLY A 27 4.01 18.20 -21.53
CA GLY A 27 4.67 18.04 -22.83
C GLY A 27 4.07 18.89 -23.97
N ALA A 28 3.05 19.70 -23.70
CA ALA A 28 2.36 20.52 -24.71
C ALA A 28 1.54 21.65 -24.07
N GLU A 29 1.22 22.66 -24.88
CA GLU A 29 0.30 23.74 -24.50
C GLU A 29 -1.16 23.25 -24.48
N ARG A 30 -1.95 23.80 -23.54
CA ARG A 30 -3.40 23.64 -23.50
C ARG A 30 -4.05 24.37 -24.68
N ARG A 31 -4.76 23.61 -25.53
CA ARG A 31 -5.33 24.11 -26.80
C ARG A 31 -6.83 23.93 -26.93
N TYR A 32 -7.37 22.89 -26.30
CA TYR A 32 -8.76 22.48 -26.51
C TYR A 32 -9.63 22.81 -25.29
N THR A 33 -10.87 23.24 -25.55
CA THR A 33 -11.95 23.21 -24.55
C THR A 33 -12.47 21.78 -24.36
N PRO A 34 -13.22 21.45 -23.29
CA PRO A 34 -13.81 20.11 -23.15
C PRO A 34 -14.61 19.65 -24.38
N PHE A 35 -15.40 20.56 -24.97
CA PHE A 35 -16.18 20.26 -26.18
C PHE A 35 -15.30 19.92 -27.38
N GLN A 36 -14.23 20.70 -27.59
CA GLN A 36 -13.30 20.42 -28.66
C GLN A 36 -12.55 19.11 -28.43
N ALA A 37 -12.10 18.85 -27.20
CA ALA A 37 -11.39 17.63 -26.85
C ALA A 37 -12.26 16.37 -27.08
N ALA A 38 -13.50 16.36 -26.58
CA ALA A 38 -14.42 15.24 -26.76
C ALA A 38 -14.75 15.00 -28.24
N ARG A 39 -15.07 16.08 -28.98
CA ARG A 39 -15.37 16.00 -30.41
C ARG A 39 -14.18 15.48 -31.22
N THR A 40 -12.98 15.98 -30.95
CA THR A 40 -11.76 15.51 -31.63
C THR A 40 -11.46 14.07 -31.27
N ALA A 41 -11.65 13.65 -30.02
CA ALA A 41 -11.48 12.26 -29.60
C ALA A 41 -12.52 11.32 -30.22
N GLY A 42 -13.65 11.85 -30.70
CA GLY A 42 -14.74 11.07 -31.31
C GLY A 42 -15.75 10.53 -30.30
N VAL A 43 -15.80 11.10 -29.10
CA VAL A 43 -16.63 10.59 -27.98
C VAL A 43 -17.69 11.60 -27.56
N SER A 44 -18.70 11.13 -26.83
CA SER A 44 -19.70 12.02 -26.24
C SER A 44 -19.09 12.89 -25.13
N MET A 45 -19.65 14.09 -24.96
CA MET A 45 -19.29 14.97 -23.85
C MET A 45 -19.49 14.32 -22.49
N GLU A 46 -20.56 13.54 -22.34
CA GLU A 46 -20.86 12.83 -21.11
C GLU A 46 -19.77 11.82 -20.75
N LEU A 47 -19.33 11.01 -21.72
CA LEU A 47 -18.27 10.02 -21.52
C LEU A 47 -16.92 10.70 -21.21
N ALA A 48 -16.59 11.76 -21.94
CA ALA A 48 -15.37 12.55 -21.71
C ALA A 48 -15.34 13.13 -20.29
N THR A 49 -16.43 13.78 -19.85
CA THR A 49 -16.54 14.33 -18.49
C THR A 49 -16.48 13.23 -17.42
N ARG A 50 -17.10 12.07 -17.66
CA ARG A 50 -17.04 10.94 -16.73
C ARG A 50 -15.63 10.39 -16.58
N PHE A 51 -14.86 10.27 -17.65
CA PHE A 51 -13.45 9.85 -17.57
C PHE A 51 -12.58 10.91 -16.89
N TRP A 52 -12.75 12.19 -17.23
CA TRP A 52 -12.02 13.30 -16.60
C TRP A 52 -12.18 13.32 -15.08
N ARG A 53 -13.43 13.26 -14.61
CA ARG A 53 -13.74 13.20 -13.18
C ARG A 53 -13.30 11.89 -12.54
N ALA A 54 -13.37 10.78 -13.27
CA ALA A 54 -12.90 9.50 -12.75
C ALA A 54 -11.40 9.57 -12.41
N MET A 55 -10.59 10.19 -13.27
CA MET A 55 -9.16 10.41 -13.02
C MET A 55 -8.87 11.39 -11.86
N GLY A 56 -9.89 12.05 -11.30
CA GLY A 56 -9.76 12.94 -10.14
C GLY A 56 -9.59 14.42 -10.50
N PHE A 57 -9.69 14.79 -11.78
CA PHE A 57 -9.49 16.17 -12.21
C PHE A 57 -10.74 17.04 -12.00
N ALA A 58 -10.51 18.32 -11.66
CA ALA A 58 -11.56 19.32 -11.47
C ALA A 58 -12.23 19.73 -12.79
N ASP A 59 -13.51 20.09 -12.74
CA ASP A 59 -14.23 20.58 -13.93
C ASP A 59 -13.68 21.96 -14.35
N VAL A 60 -13.33 22.08 -15.64
CA VAL A 60 -12.65 23.26 -16.22
C VAL A 60 -13.59 24.20 -17.02
N GLY A 61 -14.90 23.99 -16.92
CA GLY A 61 -15.90 24.84 -17.59
C GLY A 61 -15.73 24.86 -19.11
N GLN A 62 -15.53 26.03 -19.70
CA GLN A 62 -15.26 26.21 -21.14
C GLN A 62 -13.83 26.66 -21.43
N ALA A 63 -12.94 26.63 -20.42
CA ALA A 63 -11.56 27.03 -20.58
C ALA A 63 -10.80 26.07 -21.51
N LYS A 64 -9.78 26.59 -22.19
CA LYS A 64 -8.82 25.77 -22.92
C LYS A 64 -7.87 25.12 -21.92
N ALA A 65 -8.19 23.89 -21.52
CA ALA A 65 -7.49 23.17 -20.47
C ALA A 65 -6.84 21.86 -20.94
N PHE A 66 -7.14 21.41 -22.16
CA PHE A 66 -6.72 20.10 -22.67
C PHE A 66 -5.65 20.24 -23.77
N THR A 67 -4.74 19.29 -23.78
CA THR A 67 -3.67 19.09 -24.76
C THR A 67 -4.05 18.04 -25.81
N GLU A 68 -3.18 17.82 -26.79
CA GLU A 68 -3.34 16.71 -27.75
C GLU A 68 -3.21 15.33 -27.05
N ALA A 69 -2.39 15.23 -26.01
CA ALA A 69 -2.21 14.00 -25.25
C ALA A 69 -3.50 13.58 -24.54
N ASP A 70 -4.26 14.54 -23.99
CA ASP A 70 -5.56 14.29 -23.36
C ASP A 70 -6.56 13.71 -24.36
N VAL A 71 -6.62 14.29 -25.56
CA VAL A 71 -7.49 13.82 -26.66
C VAL A 71 -7.13 12.39 -27.07
N LEU A 72 -5.83 12.11 -27.19
CA LEU A 72 -5.34 10.79 -27.57
C LEU A 72 -5.61 9.74 -26.48
N ALA A 73 -5.40 10.10 -25.20
CA ALA A 73 -5.69 9.24 -24.06
C ALA A 73 -7.18 8.87 -24.00
N LEU A 74 -8.05 9.87 -24.14
CA LEU A 74 -9.50 9.69 -24.18
C LEU A 74 -9.93 8.79 -25.35
N ARG A 75 -9.39 9.04 -26.56
CA ARG A 75 -9.67 8.22 -27.74
C ARG A 75 -9.23 6.77 -27.56
N ARG A 76 -8.04 6.53 -26.99
CA ARG A 76 -7.51 5.18 -26.73
C ARG A 76 -8.41 4.40 -25.78
N LEU A 77 -8.80 5.00 -24.66
CA LEU A 77 -9.65 4.34 -23.68
C LEU A 77 -11.06 4.06 -24.24
N ALA A 78 -11.65 5.01 -24.96
CA ALA A 78 -12.94 4.82 -25.61
C ALA A 78 -12.89 3.74 -26.70
N GLY A 79 -11.81 3.69 -27.49
CA GLY A 79 -11.62 2.65 -28.51
C GLY A 79 -11.61 1.23 -27.94
N LEU A 80 -11.09 1.02 -26.72
CA LEU A 80 -11.15 -0.27 -26.03
C LEU A 80 -12.60 -0.65 -25.66
N VAL A 81 -13.42 0.33 -25.31
CA VAL A 81 -14.84 0.11 -25.00
C VAL A 81 -15.63 -0.19 -26.26
N GLU A 82 -15.40 0.57 -27.33
CA GLU A 82 -16.04 0.34 -28.64
C GLU A 82 -15.67 -1.02 -29.24
N ALA A 83 -14.43 -1.47 -29.07
CA ALA A 83 -13.97 -2.78 -29.50
C ALA A 83 -14.50 -3.94 -28.63
N GLY A 84 -15.24 -3.65 -27.56
CA GLY A 84 -15.77 -4.66 -26.63
C GLY A 84 -14.71 -5.32 -25.73
N LEU A 85 -13.49 -4.79 -25.69
CA LEU A 85 -12.40 -5.29 -24.84
C LEU A 85 -12.60 -4.90 -23.37
N LEU A 86 -13.26 -3.77 -23.12
CA LEU A 86 -13.65 -3.31 -21.79
C LEU A 86 -15.11 -2.89 -21.79
N SER A 87 -15.83 -3.16 -20.70
CA SER A 87 -17.11 -2.48 -20.47
C SER A 87 -16.84 -1.01 -20.10
N GLU A 88 -17.80 -0.13 -20.38
CA GLU A 88 -17.69 1.28 -19.98
C GLU A 88 -17.50 1.42 -18.46
N ALA A 89 -18.21 0.61 -17.67
CA ALA A 89 -18.06 0.59 -16.22
C ALA A 89 -16.64 0.21 -15.78
N MET A 90 -16.03 -0.80 -16.42
CA MET A 90 -14.64 -1.18 -16.15
C MET A 90 -13.66 -0.10 -16.57
N ALA A 91 -13.83 0.51 -17.75
CA ALA A 91 -12.96 1.60 -18.21
C ALA A 91 -12.98 2.79 -17.24
N VAL A 92 -14.16 3.16 -16.73
CA VAL A 92 -14.30 4.22 -15.71
C VAL A 92 -13.63 3.82 -14.40
N GLN A 93 -13.68 2.56 -13.99
CA GLN A 93 -12.97 2.09 -12.80
C GLN A 93 -11.45 2.08 -12.99
N VAL A 94 -10.94 1.68 -14.16
CA VAL A 94 -9.51 1.73 -14.49
C VAL A 94 -9.01 3.17 -14.45
N ALA A 95 -9.73 4.11 -15.08
CA ALA A 95 -9.41 5.53 -15.05
C ALA A 95 -9.37 6.06 -13.61
N ARG A 96 -10.34 5.66 -12.77
CA ARG A 96 -10.39 6.07 -11.36
C ARG A 96 -9.25 5.51 -10.52
N SER A 97 -9.00 4.22 -10.63
CA SER A 97 -7.90 3.58 -9.90
C SER A 97 -6.55 4.17 -10.31
N THR A 98 -6.36 4.41 -11.61
CA THR A 98 -5.12 4.99 -12.14
C THR A 98 -4.94 6.41 -11.61
N GLY A 99 -5.97 7.27 -11.76
CA GLY A 99 -5.93 8.65 -11.29
C GLY A 99 -5.66 8.77 -9.78
N GLN A 100 -6.28 7.94 -8.95
CA GLN A 100 -6.06 7.94 -7.50
C GLN A 100 -4.64 7.53 -7.10
N THR A 101 -4.06 6.53 -7.78
CA THR A 101 -2.68 6.10 -7.50
C THR A 101 -1.66 7.12 -8.01
N THR A 102 -1.87 7.67 -9.21
CA THR A 102 -0.95 8.66 -9.78
C THR A 102 -1.03 10.02 -9.09
N ALA A 103 -2.19 10.41 -8.54
CA ALA A 103 -2.31 11.64 -7.76
C ALA A 103 -1.41 11.62 -6.52
N ARG A 104 -1.46 10.53 -5.73
CA ARG A 104 -0.59 10.37 -4.56
C ARG A 104 0.89 10.31 -4.93
N LEU A 105 1.21 9.61 -6.02
CA LEU A 105 2.60 9.54 -6.52
C LEU A 105 3.10 10.94 -6.91
N ALA A 106 2.29 11.72 -7.62
CA ALA A 106 2.65 13.06 -8.05
C ALA A 106 2.81 14.01 -6.85
N GLU A 107 1.94 13.94 -5.86
CA GLU A 107 2.08 14.69 -4.59
C GLU A 107 3.38 14.34 -3.89
N TRP A 108 3.65 13.05 -3.65
CA TRP A 108 4.89 12.59 -3.02
C TRP A 108 6.14 13.04 -3.79
N GLN A 109 6.14 12.89 -5.12
CA GLN A 109 7.27 13.35 -5.94
C GLN A 109 7.47 14.86 -5.82
N ILE A 110 6.39 15.65 -5.89
CA ILE A 110 6.47 17.10 -5.75
C ILE A 110 7.03 17.47 -4.38
N ASP A 111 6.54 16.86 -3.30
CA ASP A 111 7.00 17.14 -1.95
C ASP A 111 8.49 16.78 -1.77
N SER A 112 8.90 15.56 -2.14
CA SER A 112 10.29 15.12 -2.06
C SER A 112 11.24 15.96 -2.95
N PHE A 113 10.81 16.35 -4.15
CA PHE A 113 11.60 17.23 -5.00
C PHE A 113 11.65 18.66 -4.48
N LEU A 114 10.58 19.17 -3.88
CA LEU A 114 10.57 20.52 -3.31
C LEU A 114 11.50 20.61 -2.10
N GLU A 115 11.58 19.59 -1.25
CA GLU A 115 12.52 19.55 -0.13
C GLU A 115 13.97 19.43 -0.60
N GLY A 116 14.26 18.59 -1.60
CA GLY A 116 15.63 18.40 -2.11
C GLY A 116 16.16 19.49 -3.05
N LEU A 117 15.29 20.31 -3.66
CA LEU A 117 15.66 21.27 -4.73
C LEU A 117 15.45 22.74 -4.35
N THR A 118 15.07 23.04 -3.10
CA THR A 118 14.77 24.41 -2.66
C THR A 118 15.99 25.24 -2.28
N ASP A 119 17.12 24.60 -1.98
CA ASP A 119 18.38 25.32 -1.74
C ASP A 119 19.12 25.60 -3.06
N PRO A 120 19.27 26.88 -3.47
CA PRO A 120 20.05 27.21 -4.64
C PRO A 120 21.51 26.81 -4.41
N PRO A 121 22.14 26.06 -5.35
CA PRO A 121 23.51 25.56 -5.18
C PRO A 121 24.55 26.69 -5.11
N GLU A 122 24.22 27.88 -5.62
CA GLU A 122 25.08 29.06 -5.58
C GLU A 122 24.32 30.33 -5.14
N PRO A 123 24.94 31.20 -4.31
CA PRO A 123 24.35 32.49 -3.95
C PRO A 123 24.08 33.36 -5.18
N GLY A 124 22.82 33.70 -5.44
CA GLY A 124 22.40 34.59 -6.53
C GLY A 124 21.63 33.93 -7.67
N MET A 125 21.52 32.59 -7.68
CA MET A 125 20.60 31.91 -8.59
C MET A 125 19.14 32.11 -8.14
N THR A 126 18.26 32.34 -9.10
CA THR A 126 16.82 32.29 -8.83
C THR A 126 16.37 30.83 -8.77
N ARG A 127 15.40 30.53 -7.90
CA ARG A 127 14.78 29.18 -7.79
C ARG A 127 14.31 28.65 -9.16
N THR A 128 13.89 29.55 -10.05
CA THR A 128 13.55 29.28 -11.46
C THR A 128 14.68 28.67 -12.29
N GLU A 129 15.90 29.20 -12.16
CA GLU A 129 17.08 28.77 -12.94
C GLU A 129 17.57 27.38 -12.51
N VAL A 130 17.19 26.95 -11.31
CA VAL A 130 17.52 25.64 -10.74
C VAL A 130 16.42 24.61 -11.03
N THR A 131 15.16 24.94 -10.75
CA THR A 131 14.06 23.96 -10.80
C THR A 131 13.71 23.48 -12.22
N TYR A 132 13.72 24.38 -13.22
CA TYR A 132 13.27 24.02 -14.57
C TYR A 132 14.21 23.00 -15.26
N PRO A 133 15.54 23.22 -15.33
CA PRO A 133 16.45 22.27 -15.97
C PRO A 133 16.48 20.90 -15.27
N ILE A 134 16.28 20.89 -13.94
CA ILE A 134 16.25 19.65 -13.17
C ILE A 134 15.00 18.84 -13.51
N ILE A 135 13.82 19.47 -13.57
CA ILE A 135 12.59 18.77 -13.97
C ILE A 135 12.69 18.28 -15.42
N GLU A 136 13.27 19.08 -16.33
CA GLU A 136 13.46 18.69 -17.73
C GLU A 136 14.37 17.45 -17.86
N LEU A 137 15.38 17.32 -17.00
CA LEU A 137 16.26 16.16 -16.94
C LEU A 137 15.60 14.94 -16.27
N LEU A 138 14.86 15.14 -15.19
CA LEU A 138 14.31 14.05 -14.37
C LEU A 138 13.02 13.47 -14.91
N LEU A 139 12.16 14.28 -15.55
CA LEU A 139 10.83 13.83 -15.97
C LEU A 139 10.87 12.59 -16.88
N PRO A 140 11.72 12.49 -17.92
CA PRO A 140 11.79 11.28 -18.74
C PRO A 140 12.23 10.04 -17.95
N GLU A 141 13.20 10.19 -17.04
CA GLU A 141 13.69 9.09 -16.20
C GLU A 141 12.61 8.59 -15.25
N LEU A 142 11.81 9.50 -14.67
CA LEU A 142 10.68 9.16 -13.81
C LEU A 142 9.56 8.44 -14.58
N GLU A 143 9.30 8.86 -15.82
CA GLU A 143 8.34 8.18 -16.70
C GLU A 143 8.77 6.75 -17.03
N GLU A 144 10.03 6.55 -17.43
CA GLU A 144 10.58 5.21 -17.71
C GLU A 144 10.57 4.33 -16.46
N PHE A 145 10.95 4.89 -15.32
CA PHE A 145 10.93 4.18 -14.04
C PHE A 145 9.51 3.77 -13.64
N LEU A 146 8.52 4.67 -13.78
CA LEU A 146 7.11 4.36 -13.54
C LEU A 146 6.63 3.21 -14.41
N VAL A 147 6.93 3.23 -15.71
CA VAL A 147 6.54 2.16 -16.64
C VAL A 147 7.22 0.84 -16.29
N TYR A 148 8.50 0.87 -15.91
CA TYR A 148 9.23 -0.32 -15.45
C TYR A 148 8.58 -0.93 -14.21
N VAL A 149 8.36 -0.14 -13.17
CA VAL A 149 7.76 -0.58 -11.90
C VAL A 149 6.35 -1.11 -12.15
N TRP A 150 5.53 -0.38 -12.91
CA TRP A 150 4.18 -0.80 -13.28
C TRP A 150 4.17 -2.17 -13.98
N ARG A 151 5.08 -2.39 -14.94
CA ARG A 151 5.20 -3.69 -15.64
C ARG A 151 5.60 -4.82 -14.70
N ARG A 152 6.53 -4.57 -13.76
CA ARG A 152 6.91 -5.56 -12.75
C ARG A 152 5.76 -5.91 -11.82
N GLN A 153 5.00 -4.91 -11.36
CA GLN A 153 3.82 -5.11 -10.52
C GLN A 153 2.71 -5.87 -11.27
N LEU A 154 2.51 -5.57 -12.55
CA LEU A 154 1.57 -6.29 -13.41
C LEU A 154 1.98 -7.75 -13.58
N SER A 155 3.27 -8.02 -13.84
CA SER A 155 3.81 -9.38 -13.94
C SER A 155 3.62 -10.17 -12.65
N ALA A 156 3.93 -9.58 -11.49
CA ALA A 156 3.76 -10.22 -10.19
C ALA A 156 2.28 -10.51 -9.89
N SER A 157 1.39 -9.58 -10.24
CA SER A 157 -0.05 -9.75 -10.03
C SER A 157 -0.66 -10.78 -10.99
N ALA A 158 -0.23 -10.82 -12.25
CA ALA A 158 -0.67 -11.82 -13.21
C ALA A 158 -0.25 -13.24 -12.81
N GLY A 159 0.99 -13.42 -12.35
CA GLY A 159 1.49 -14.72 -11.86
C GLY A 159 0.60 -15.31 -10.75
N ARG A 160 0.13 -14.45 -9.83
CA ARG A 160 -0.78 -14.85 -8.74
C ARG A 160 -2.19 -15.22 -9.18
N VAL A 161 -2.67 -14.67 -10.29
CA VAL A 161 -3.99 -15.02 -10.84
C VAL A 161 -3.90 -16.36 -11.57
N VAL A 162 -2.81 -16.59 -12.31
CA VAL A 162 -2.57 -17.86 -13.01
C VAL A 162 -2.41 -19.01 -12.01
N GLN A 163 -1.55 -18.85 -11.00
CA GLN A 163 -1.41 -19.85 -9.93
C GLN A 163 -2.75 -20.16 -9.25
N ALA A 164 -3.58 -19.13 -9.01
CA ALA A 164 -4.89 -19.32 -8.40
C ALA A 164 -5.93 -20.01 -9.29
N ALA A 165 -5.74 -19.99 -10.62
CA ALA A 165 -6.66 -20.64 -11.56
C ALA A 165 -6.31 -22.12 -11.80
N ASP A 166 -5.05 -22.51 -11.56
CA ASP A 166 -4.57 -23.89 -11.72
C ASP A 166 -4.86 -24.76 -10.49
N ASP A 167 -5.11 -24.17 -9.32
CA ASP A 167 -5.50 -24.87 -8.09
C ASP A 167 -7.04 -24.89 -7.93
N ASP A 168 -7.69 -26.01 -8.26
CA ASP A 168 -9.14 -26.23 -8.11
C ASP A 168 -9.64 -26.08 -6.64
N GLU A 169 -8.74 -26.10 -5.64
CA GLU A 169 -9.04 -25.83 -4.23
C GLU A 169 -9.09 -24.32 -3.87
N MET A 170 -8.69 -23.41 -4.76
CA MET A 170 -8.58 -21.96 -4.51
C MET A 170 -9.86 -21.14 -4.79
N VAL A 171 -11.03 -21.79 -4.86
CA VAL A 171 -12.33 -21.11 -5.07
C VAL A 171 -12.65 -20.10 -3.94
N ASP A 172 -11.92 -20.17 -2.82
CA ASP A 172 -11.94 -19.20 -1.74
C ASP A 172 -10.50 -18.87 -1.33
N ARG A 173 -9.89 -17.82 -1.91
CA ARG A 173 -8.46 -17.49 -1.70
C ARG A 173 -8.20 -17.22 -0.21
N ARG A 174 -7.66 -18.21 0.49
CA ARG A 174 -7.22 -18.09 1.88
C ARG A 174 -5.89 -17.37 1.90
N LEU A 175 -5.81 -16.27 2.64
CA LEU A 175 -4.56 -15.54 2.85
C LEU A 175 -4.29 -15.42 4.35
N CYS A 176 -3.02 -15.29 4.68
CA CYS A 176 -2.57 -14.75 5.95
C CYS A 176 -2.66 -13.23 5.88
N VAL A 177 -3.39 -12.62 6.80
CA VAL A 177 -3.50 -11.16 6.93
C VAL A 177 -2.87 -10.76 8.25
N GLY A 178 -1.93 -9.82 8.21
CA GLY A 178 -1.25 -9.30 9.39
C GLY A 178 -1.38 -7.80 9.53
N PHE A 179 -1.57 -7.34 10.77
CA PHE A 179 -1.50 -5.95 11.18
C PHE A 179 -0.38 -5.77 12.19
N ALA A 180 0.57 -4.87 11.92
CA ALA A 180 1.61 -4.45 12.84
C ALA A 180 1.35 -3.00 13.27
N ASP A 181 1.39 -2.73 14.58
CA ASP A 181 1.01 -1.43 15.15
C ASP A 181 2.02 -0.97 16.20
N LEU A 182 2.39 0.32 16.17
CA LEU A 182 3.30 0.91 17.16
C LEU A 182 2.59 1.09 18.51
N VAL A 183 3.19 0.56 19.57
CA VAL A 183 2.59 0.62 20.90
C VAL A 183 2.66 2.04 21.46
N GLY A 184 1.48 2.60 21.77
CA GLY A 184 1.40 3.86 22.49
C GLY A 184 1.63 5.11 21.62
N PHE A 185 1.52 4.97 20.30
CA PHE A 185 1.64 6.06 19.35
C PHE A 185 0.81 7.30 19.69
N THR A 186 -0.45 7.14 20.15
CA THR A 186 -1.30 8.27 20.59
C THR A 186 -0.72 9.08 21.77
N ARG A 187 0.28 8.55 22.49
CA ARG A 187 1.03 9.31 23.49
C ARG A 187 2.24 10.00 22.89
N LEU A 188 2.89 9.39 21.91
CA LEU A 188 4.03 9.97 21.15
C LEU A 188 3.58 11.20 20.37
N THR A 189 2.43 11.12 19.70
CA THR A 189 1.83 12.23 18.92
C THR A 189 1.54 13.50 19.75
N ARG A 190 1.51 13.39 21.08
CA ARG A 190 1.29 14.52 21.99
C ARG A 190 2.57 15.08 22.61
N ARG A 191 3.70 14.41 22.42
CA ARG A 191 4.98 14.72 23.07
C ARG A 191 6.08 15.06 22.10
N MET A 192 6.02 14.51 20.89
CA MET A 192 6.98 14.76 19.81
C MET A 192 6.50 15.93 18.96
N GLU A 193 7.46 16.64 18.39
CA GLU A 193 7.16 17.64 17.35
C GLU A 193 6.71 16.91 16.06
N GLU A 194 6.00 17.63 15.19
CA GLU A 194 5.36 17.04 14.00
C GLU A 194 6.38 16.40 13.04
N GLU A 195 7.55 17.02 12.89
CA GLU A 195 8.67 16.52 12.06
C GLU A 195 9.24 15.20 12.60
N GLU A 196 9.58 15.16 13.90
CA GLU A 196 10.10 13.95 14.57
C GLU A 196 9.11 12.78 14.51
N LEU A 197 7.81 13.08 14.62
CA LEU A 197 6.75 12.08 14.48
C LEU A 197 6.67 11.54 13.05
N GLY A 198 6.81 12.42 12.05
CA GLY A 198 6.84 12.05 10.64
C GLY A 198 8.00 11.12 10.33
N GLU A 199 9.21 11.46 10.76
CA GLU A 199 10.42 10.64 10.58
C GLU A 199 10.27 9.24 11.22
N LEU A 200 9.69 9.17 12.42
CA LEU A 200 9.46 7.91 13.12
C LEU A 200 8.47 7.01 12.36
N VAL A 201 7.38 7.59 11.85
CA VAL A 201 6.39 6.86 11.05
C VAL A 201 7.01 6.39 9.73
N GLU A 202 7.77 7.25 9.05
CA GLU A 202 8.46 6.88 7.80
C GLU A 202 9.46 5.75 8.01
N ALA A 203 10.25 5.79 9.09
CA ALA A 203 11.20 4.74 9.44
C ALA A 203 10.50 3.40 9.71
N PHE A 204 9.37 3.44 10.42
CA PHE A 204 8.52 2.26 10.65
C PHE A 204 7.97 1.70 9.34
N GLU A 205 7.33 2.54 8.53
CA GLU A 205 6.70 2.15 7.26
C GLU A 205 7.75 1.57 6.29
N THR A 206 8.91 2.20 6.17
CA THR A 206 10.01 1.76 5.30
C THR A 206 10.54 0.40 5.74
N THR A 207 10.85 0.24 7.02
CA THR A 207 11.35 -1.03 7.56
C THR A 207 10.33 -2.15 7.40
N ALA A 208 9.05 -1.86 7.64
CA ALA A 208 7.98 -2.83 7.43
C ALA A 208 7.85 -3.22 5.95
N ALA A 209 7.89 -2.25 5.03
CA ALA A 209 7.82 -2.48 3.60
C ALA A 209 8.95 -3.41 3.11
N ASP A 210 10.19 -3.13 3.53
CA ASP A 210 11.37 -3.91 3.17
C ASP A 210 11.30 -5.34 3.70
N LEU A 211 10.96 -5.53 4.98
CA LEU A 211 10.83 -6.86 5.58
C LEU A 211 9.73 -7.69 4.94
N VAL A 212 8.58 -7.07 4.65
CA VAL A 212 7.45 -7.73 3.98
C VAL A 212 7.87 -8.16 2.57
N ALA A 213 8.48 -7.26 1.79
CA ALA A 213 8.90 -7.55 0.42
C ALA A 213 10.00 -8.61 0.36
N ALA A 214 11.00 -8.54 1.25
CA ALA A 214 12.14 -9.47 1.29
C ALA A 214 11.76 -10.92 1.60
N ARG A 215 10.55 -11.14 2.14
CA ARG A 215 10.02 -12.48 2.45
C ARG A 215 8.91 -12.93 1.52
N GLY A 216 8.60 -12.16 0.47
CA GLY A 216 7.54 -12.48 -0.48
C GLY A 216 6.13 -12.17 0.02
N GLY A 217 6.02 -11.42 1.13
CA GLY A 217 4.76 -10.83 1.55
C GLY A 217 4.37 -9.64 0.67
N ARG A 218 3.14 -9.17 0.85
CA ARG A 218 2.60 -7.99 0.17
C ARG A 218 2.17 -6.96 1.20
N LEU A 219 2.83 -5.81 1.17
CA LEU A 219 2.33 -4.62 1.84
C LEU A 219 1.05 -4.18 1.12
N ILE A 220 -0.07 -4.16 1.84
CA ILE A 220 -1.37 -3.76 1.28
C ILE A 220 -1.51 -2.25 1.36
N LYS A 221 -1.32 -1.71 2.56
CA LYS A 221 -1.39 -0.27 2.86
C LYS A 221 -0.80 0.00 4.24
N THR A 222 -0.44 1.25 4.45
CA THR A 222 -0.11 1.82 5.75
C THR A 222 -1.23 2.76 6.21
N LEU A 223 -1.39 2.90 7.52
CA LEU A 223 -2.43 3.66 8.19
C LEU A 223 -1.79 4.49 9.33
N GLY A 224 -0.76 5.27 9.00
CA GLY A 224 0.05 5.98 9.99
C GLY A 224 0.95 5.01 10.75
N ASP A 225 0.63 4.75 12.00
CA ASP A 225 1.39 3.85 12.90
C ASP A 225 1.07 2.37 12.73
N GLU A 226 0.15 2.03 11.83
CA GLU A 226 -0.28 0.67 11.57
C GLU A 226 0.02 0.25 10.12
N VAL A 227 0.55 -0.95 9.95
CA VAL A 227 0.84 -1.57 8.65
C VAL A 227 -0.05 -2.79 8.44
N LEU A 228 -0.74 -2.83 7.29
CA LEU A 228 -1.47 -4.01 6.82
C LEU A 228 -0.68 -4.73 5.73
N TYR A 229 -0.38 -6.00 5.96
CA TYR A 229 0.26 -6.87 4.97
C TYR A 229 -0.49 -8.19 4.82
N ALA A 230 -0.22 -8.89 3.72
CA ALA A 230 -0.73 -10.24 3.48
C ALA A 230 0.35 -11.16 2.92
N ALA A 231 0.24 -12.45 3.18
CA ALA A 231 1.04 -13.49 2.55
C ALA A 231 0.16 -14.67 2.13
N ASP A 232 0.57 -15.39 1.09
CA ASP A 232 -0.10 -16.62 0.66
C ASP A 232 0.25 -17.80 1.60
N ASP A 233 1.38 -17.74 2.33
CA ASP A 233 1.88 -18.79 3.24
C ASP A 233 1.97 -18.31 4.70
N ALA A 234 1.58 -19.18 5.64
CA ALA A 234 1.54 -18.88 7.07
C ALA A 234 2.92 -18.75 7.71
N ALA A 235 3.91 -19.55 7.28
CA ALA A 235 5.27 -19.46 7.78
C ALA A 235 5.94 -18.15 7.31
N VAL A 236 5.66 -17.73 6.07
CA VAL A 236 6.11 -16.43 5.55
C VAL A 236 5.54 -15.27 6.38
N ALA A 237 4.22 -15.27 6.64
CA ALA A 237 3.61 -14.24 7.48
C ALA A 237 4.17 -14.24 8.91
N ALA A 238 4.33 -15.42 9.51
CA ALA A 238 4.95 -15.60 10.82
C ALA A 238 6.37 -15.01 10.88
N GLU A 239 7.21 -15.28 9.88
CA GLU A 239 8.56 -14.73 9.84
C GLU A 239 8.59 -13.21 9.70
N ILE A 240 7.72 -12.63 8.87
CA ILE A 240 7.60 -11.19 8.71
C ILE A 240 7.27 -10.56 10.07
N ALA A 241 6.23 -11.06 10.75
CA ALA A 241 5.81 -10.56 12.05
C ALA A 241 6.93 -10.58 13.10
N LEU A 242 7.60 -11.73 13.23
CA LEU A 242 8.67 -11.90 14.22
C LEU A 242 9.90 -11.05 13.88
N ARG A 243 10.31 -10.97 12.60
CA ARG A 243 11.42 -10.09 12.19
C ARG A 243 11.11 -8.63 12.42
N LEU A 244 9.86 -8.21 12.25
CA LEU A 244 9.46 -6.83 12.45
C LEU A 244 9.59 -6.44 13.93
N ILE A 245 9.13 -7.29 14.86
CA ILE A 245 9.37 -7.09 16.30
C ILE A 245 10.87 -7.12 16.62
N GLU A 246 11.62 -8.12 16.12
CA GLU A 246 13.07 -8.23 16.37
C GLU A 246 13.84 -7.01 15.88
N THR A 247 13.51 -6.50 14.70
CA THR A 247 14.19 -5.35 14.10
C THR A 247 13.90 -4.08 14.89
N MET A 248 12.63 -3.87 15.27
CA MET A 248 12.20 -2.69 16.03
C MET A 248 12.74 -2.70 17.46
N ALA A 249 12.78 -3.87 18.12
CA ALA A 249 13.33 -4.01 19.46
C ALA A 249 14.85 -3.77 19.52
N ASN A 250 15.56 -3.90 18.39
CA ASN A 250 16.99 -3.60 18.31
C ASN A 250 17.29 -2.11 18.05
N ASP A 251 16.26 -1.29 17.84
CA ASP A 251 16.37 0.15 17.67
C ASP A 251 15.78 0.87 18.88
N GLU A 252 16.64 1.45 19.72
CA GLU A 252 16.21 2.15 20.96
C GLU A 252 15.36 3.39 20.70
N THR A 253 15.36 3.91 19.47
CA THR A 253 14.53 5.06 19.07
C THR A 253 13.12 4.65 18.66
N MET A 254 12.91 3.35 18.38
CA MET A 254 11.63 2.82 17.93
C MET A 254 10.76 2.36 19.10
N PRO A 255 9.45 2.66 19.06
CA PRO A 255 8.50 2.10 20.03
C PRO A 255 8.37 0.59 19.87
N GLU A 256 7.92 -0.08 20.93
CA GLU A 256 7.58 -1.51 20.86
C GLU A 256 6.50 -1.73 19.80
N VAL A 257 6.54 -2.89 19.13
CA VAL A 257 5.55 -3.24 18.10
C VAL A 257 4.73 -4.42 18.54
N ARG A 258 3.45 -4.39 18.20
CA ARG A 258 2.56 -5.55 18.40
C ARG A 258 1.99 -5.98 17.07
N VAL A 259 1.84 -7.30 16.90
CA VAL A 259 1.35 -7.88 15.65
C VAL A 259 0.19 -8.82 15.92
N GLY A 260 -0.84 -8.73 15.10
CA GLY A 260 -1.96 -9.66 15.07
C GLY A 260 -2.16 -10.21 13.67
N MET A 261 -2.31 -11.53 13.55
CA MET A 261 -2.51 -12.20 12.26
C MET A 261 -3.70 -13.14 12.29
N ALA A 262 -4.37 -13.28 11.15
CA ALA A 262 -5.42 -14.28 10.97
C ALA A 262 -5.27 -14.97 9.61
N PHE A 263 -5.69 -16.23 9.54
CA PHE A 263 -5.67 -17.01 8.31
C PHE A 263 -7.07 -17.38 7.85
N GLY A 264 -7.43 -17.06 6.61
CA GLY A 264 -8.74 -17.41 6.08
C GLY A 264 -9.10 -16.69 4.79
N THR A 265 -10.34 -16.86 4.36
CA THR A 265 -10.87 -16.33 3.09
C THR A 265 -10.92 -14.81 3.10
N VAL A 266 -10.40 -14.19 2.05
CA VAL A 266 -10.45 -12.73 1.89
C VAL A 266 -11.04 -12.31 0.55
N THR A 267 -11.78 -11.21 0.57
CA THR A 267 -12.22 -10.53 -0.65
C THR A 267 -11.16 -9.52 -1.06
N THR A 268 -10.54 -9.71 -2.22
CA THR A 268 -9.58 -8.74 -2.78
C THR A 268 -10.28 -7.79 -3.75
N ARG A 269 -10.09 -6.48 -3.58
CA ARG A 269 -10.65 -5.47 -4.49
C ARG A 269 -9.70 -4.28 -4.61
N MET A 270 -9.35 -3.92 -5.85
CA MET A 270 -8.50 -2.76 -6.15
C MET A 270 -7.17 -2.76 -5.37
N GLY A 271 -6.56 -3.94 -5.19
CA GLY A 271 -5.33 -4.11 -4.43
C GLY A 271 -5.52 -4.23 -2.91
N ASP A 272 -6.68 -3.88 -2.37
CA ASP A 272 -7.01 -3.97 -0.94
C ASP A 272 -7.67 -5.31 -0.58
N VAL A 273 -7.72 -5.63 0.72
CA VAL A 273 -8.31 -6.87 1.27
C VAL A 273 -9.41 -6.55 2.28
N PHE A 274 -10.51 -7.32 2.22
CA PHE A 274 -11.67 -7.17 3.09
C PHE A 274 -12.19 -8.53 3.56
N GLY A 275 -12.86 -8.55 4.71
CA GLY A 275 -13.56 -9.75 5.19
C GLY A 275 -13.43 -9.96 6.70
N THR A 276 -14.00 -11.06 7.16
CA THR A 276 -13.95 -11.48 8.57
C THR A 276 -12.52 -11.75 9.03
N THR A 277 -11.68 -12.35 8.19
CA THR A 277 -10.25 -12.59 8.48
C THR A 277 -9.49 -11.28 8.73
N VAL A 278 -9.70 -10.25 7.90
CA VAL A 278 -9.07 -8.93 8.08
C VAL A 278 -9.51 -8.29 9.40
N ASN A 279 -10.81 -8.37 9.71
CA ASN A 279 -11.34 -7.84 10.96
C ASN A 279 -10.78 -8.57 12.19
N LEU A 280 -10.58 -9.89 12.10
CA LEU A 280 -10.00 -10.70 13.17
C LEU A 280 -8.53 -10.34 13.39
N ALA A 281 -7.73 -10.23 12.33
CA ALA A 281 -6.32 -9.84 12.43
C ALA A 281 -6.15 -8.48 13.14
N SER A 282 -6.87 -7.45 12.69
CA SER A 282 -6.83 -6.12 13.34
C SER A 282 -7.23 -6.17 14.83
N ARG A 283 -8.22 -7.01 15.17
CA ARG A 283 -8.65 -7.18 16.56
C ARG A 283 -7.63 -7.91 17.41
N LEU A 284 -6.94 -8.90 16.86
CA LEU A 284 -5.82 -9.58 17.52
C LEU A 284 -4.70 -8.58 17.82
N THR A 285 -4.34 -7.72 16.87
CA THR A 285 -3.35 -6.65 17.09
C THR A 285 -3.74 -5.74 18.24
N SER A 286 -5.02 -5.36 18.33
CA SER A 286 -5.49 -4.47 19.39
C SER A 286 -5.36 -5.03 20.81
N ILE A 287 -5.36 -6.37 20.95
CA ILE A 287 -5.24 -7.08 22.24
C ILE A 287 -3.86 -7.72 22.44
N ALA A 288 -2.99 -7.65 21.43
CA ALA A 288 -1.64 -8.17 21.50
C ALA A 288 -0.83 -7.41 22.57
N PRO A 289 -0.08 -8.13 23.43
CA PRO A 289 0.94 -7.52 24.27
C PRO A 289 1.99 -6.77 23.44
N ARG A 290 2.81 -5.97 24.14
CA ARG A 290 3.98 -5.31 23.54
C ARG A 290 4.97 -6.39 23.09
N ASP A 291 5.62 -6.17 21.94
CA ASP A 291 6.62 -7.08 21.36
C ASP A 291 6.14 -8.53 21.25
N ALA A 292 4.85 -8.70 20.92
CA ALA A 292 4.23 -10.00 20.80
C ALA A 292 3.45 -10.14 19.50
N VAL A 293 3.44 -11.37 18.98
CA VAL A 293 2.63 -11.78 17.83
C VAL A 293 1.49 -12.66 18.31
N LEU A 294 0.25 -12.24 18.04
CA LEU A 294 -0.93 -13.07 18.24
C LEU A 294 -1.47 -13.58 16.92
N VAL A 295 -1.87 -14.86 16.90
CA VAL A 295 -2.52 -15.49 15.74
C VAL A 295 -3.87 -16.09 16.12
N ASP A 296 -4.77 -16.25 15.16
CA ASP A 296 -6.02 -16.98 15.37
C ASP A 296 -5.82 -18.51 15.30
N SER A 297 -6.85 -19.25 15.70
CA SER A 297 -6.80 -20.71 15.71
C SER A 297 -6.57 -21.30 14.32
N ALA A 298 -7.16 -20.72 13.27
CA ALA A 298 -6.97 -21.20 11.90
C ALA A 298 -5.53 -21.02 11.41
N PHE A 299 -4.84 -19.94 11.83
CA PHE A 299 -3.43 -19.74 11.53
C PHE A 299 -2.54 -20.72 12.31
N ALA A 300 -2.83 -20.93 13.60
CA ALA A 300 -2.10 -21.91 14.42
C ALA A 300 -2.23 -23.34 13.83
N GLU A 301 -3.45 -23.74 13.48
CA GLU A 301 -3.73 -25.02 12.80
C GLU A 301 -2.98 -25.14 11.48
N GLU A 302 -2.87 -24.05 10.72
CA GLU A 302 -2.14 -24.04 9.45
C GLU A 302 -0.64 -24.28 9.64
N LEU A 303 0.01 -23.60 10.61
CA LEU A 303 1.42 -23.85 10.92
C LEU A 303 1.68 -25.27 11.42
N ILE A 304 0.74 -25.84 12.17
CA ILE A 304 0.83 -27.24 12.63
C ILE A 304 0.71 -28.19 11.45
N ARG A 305 -0.27 -27.95 10.56
CA ARG A 305 -0.53 -28.75 9.37
C ARG A 305 0.65 -28.77 8.41
N THR A 306 1.38 -27.66 8.27
CA THR A 306 2.56 -27.57 7.41
C THR A 306 3.86 -28.04 8.09
N GLY A 307 3.81 -28.42 9.38
CA GLY A 307 4.98 -28.88 10.13
C GLY A 307 5.92 -27.76 10.57
N GLU A 308 5.47 -26.51 10.53
CA GLU A 308 6.26 -25.33 10.89
C GLU A 308 6.22 -25.07 12.41
N ALA A 309 5.17 -25.55 13.09
CA ALA A 309 5.01 -25.50 14.55
C ALA A 309 4.45 -26.83 15.09
N PRO A 310 4.78 -27.23 16.33
CA PRO A 310 4.11 -28.35 16.99
C PRO A 310 2.74 -27.93 17.53
N ALA A 311 1.84 -28.87 17.79
CA ALA A 311 0.55 -28.54 18.43
C ALA A 311 0.72 -28.12 19.89
N SER A 312 1.78 -28.57 20.57
CA SER A 312 2.23 -28.05 21.86
C SER A 312 3.72 -28.34 22.11
N GLU A 313 4.33 -27.61 23.03
CA GLU A 313 5.70 -27.88 23.49
C GLU A 313 5.87 -29.27 24.12
N ALA A 314 4.81 -29.78 24.78
CA ALA A 314 4.82 -31.11 25.37
C ALA A 314 4.87 -32.20 24.29
N GLU A 315 4.08 -32.04 23.23
CA GLU A 315 4.09 -32.96 22.09
C GLU A 315 5.42 -32.91 21.32
N ALA A 316 6.01 -31.73 21.16
CA ALA A 316 7.35 -31.61 20.56
C ALA A 316 8.41 -32.35 21.38
N ALA A 317 8.37 -32.23 22.71
CA ALA A 317 9.30 -32.93 23.59
C ALA A 317 9.11 -34.46 23.57
N GLU A 318 7.85 -34.93 23.51
CA GLU A 318 7.54 -36.37 23.40
C GLU A 318 7.97 -36.94 22.05
N ALA A 319 7.75 -36.20 20.95
CA ALA A 319 8.20 -36.58 19.62
C ALA A 319 9.73 -36.66 19.55
N ALA A 320 10.44 -35.68 20.11
CA ALA A 320 11.91 -35.70 20.18
C ALA A 320 12.44 -36.87 21.01
N ALA A 321 11.82 -37.16 22.16
CA ALA A 321 12.21 -38.29 23.01
C ALA A 321 11.91 -39.66 22.36
N THR A 322 10.89 -39.73 21.51
CA THR A 322 10.57 -40.93 20.73
C THR A 322 11.59 -41.14 19.61
N ALA A 323 11.89 -40.08 18.83
CA ALA A 323 12.91 -40.11 17.80
C ALA A 323 14.29 -40.53 18.35
N GLU A 324 14.69 -40.00 19.51
CA GLU A 324 15.94 -40.38 20.17
C GLU A 324 15.99 -41.87 20.54
N LYS A 325 14.88 -42.45 21.03
CA LYS A 325 14.80 -43.87 21.36
C LYS A 325 14.83 -44.77 20.12
N GLU A 326 14.27 -44.30 19.02
CA GLU A 326 14.19 -45.02 17.75
C GLU A 326 15.44 -44.83 16.88
N GLY A 327 16.32 -43.90 17.25
CA GLY A 327 17.53 -43.55 16.50
C GLY A 327 17.24 -42.69 15.25
N GLU A 328 16.11 -41.99 15.25
CA GLU A 328 15.69 -41.07 14.19
C GLU A 328 16.04 -39.62 14.53
N GLU A 329 16.09 -38.75 13.50
CA GLU A 329 16.27 -37.33 13.71
C GLU A 329 14.98 -36.71 14.28
N PRO A 330 15.06 -35.89 15.35
CA PRO A 330 13.87 -35.28 15.94
C PRO A 330 13.25 -34.25 14.98
N PRO A 331 11.92 -34.11 14.97
CA PRO A 331 11.26 -33.12 14.13
C PRO A 331 11.70 -31.70 14.54
N THR A 332 12.11 -30.91 13.56
CA THR A 332 12.53 -29.52 13.76
C THR A 332 11.39 -28.57 13.41
N TYR A 333 11.00 -27.73 14.37
CA TYR A 333 9.98 -26.71 14.18
C TYR A 333 10.60 -25.31 14.25
N ARG A 334 10.11 -24.40 13.41
CA ARG A 334 10.59 -23.01 13.35
C ARG A 334 9.89 -22.11 14.36
N PHE A 335 8.63 -22.42 14.66
CA PHE A 335 7.80 -21.62 15.56
C PHE A 335 7.27 -22.42 16.74
N ALA A 336 6.98 -21.70 17.82
CA ALA A 336 6.27 -22.21 18.98
C ALA A 336 4.91 -21.50 19.08
N LEU A 337 3.92 -22.27 19.53
CA LEU A 337 2.55 -21.83 19.68
C LEU A 337 2.10 -22.08 21.12
N GLN A 338 1.59 -21.03 21.77
CA GLN A 338 1.03 -21.13 23.11
C GLN A 338 -0.42 -20.61 23.11
N PRO A 339 -1.42 -21.45 23.45
CA PRO A 339 -2.79 -20.97 23.60
C PRO A 339 -2.88 -19.92 24.70
N MET A 340 -3.60 -18.84 24.43
CA MET A 340 -3.76 -17.72 25.36
C MET A 340 -5.17 -17.73 25.98
N TRP A 341 -5.48 -16.67 26.72
CA TRP A 341 -6.79 -16.50 27.36
C TRP A 341 -7.93 -16.44 26.33
N GLN A 342 -9.11 -16.95 26.69
CA GLN A 342 -10.33 -16.67 25.95
C GLN A 342 -10.90 -15.32 26.41
N ARG A 343 -11.17 -14.40 25.49
CA ARG A 343 -11.74 -13.09 25.85
C ARG A 343 -12.82 -12.67 24.86
N PRO A 344 -13.97 -12.17 25.35
CA PRO A 344 -14.96 -11.56 24.49
C PRO A 344 -14.40 -10.28 23.87
N VAL A 345 -14.38 -10.23 22.55
CA VAL A 345 -13.96 -9.09 21.74
C VAL A 345 -15.20 -8.52 21.04
N ARG A 346 -15.37 -7.20 21.18
CA ARG A 346 -16.52 -6.50 20.59
C ARG A 346 -16.56 -6.72 19.08
N GLY A 347 -17.66 -7.31 18.60
CA GLY A 347 -17.92 -7.55 17.17
C GLY A 347 -17.38 -8.87 16.62
N LEU A 348 -16.67 -9.68 17.41
CA LEU A 348 -16.16 -11.00 16.99
C LEU A 348 -16.55 -12.16 17.91
N GLY A 349 -17.16 -11.88 19.06
CA GLY A 349 -17.48 -12.92 20.05
C GLY A 349 -16.26 -13.27 20.90
N VAL A 350 -16.17 -14.50 21.38
CA VAL A 350 -15.02 -14.98 22.15
C VAL A 350 -13.91 -15.34 21.18
N VAL A 351 -12.74 -14.73 21.35
CA VAL A 351 -11.54 -15.03 20.56
C VAL A 351 -10.57 -15.83 21.43
N GLU A 352 -9.94 -16.83 20.82
CA GLU A 352 -8.95 -17.72 21.43
C GLU A 352 -7.60 -17.54 20.71
N PRO A 353 -6.86 -16.46 21.04
CA PRO A 353 -5.59 -16.19 20.40
C PRO A 353 -4.52 -17.21 20.81
N TRP A 354 -3.53 -17.35 19.95
CA TRP A 354 -2.30 -18.07 20.23
C TRP A 354 -1.14 -17.08 20.19
N LEU A 355 -0.25 -17.17 21.18
CA LEU A 355 1.03 -16.47 21.15
C LEU A 355 1.97 -17.25 20.23
N LEU A 356 2.50 -16.56 19.22
CA LEU A 356 3.48 -17.08 18.29
C LEU A 356 4.86 -16.54 18.65
N THR A 357 5.83 -17.44 18.80
CA THR A 357 7.23 -17.10 19.03
C THR A 357 8.15 -17.91 18.11
N ARG A 358 9.38 -17.41 17.90
CA ARG A 358 10.43 -18.23 17.28
C ARG A 358 10.87 -19.30 18.28
N ARG A 359 11.08 -20.53 17.80
CA ARG A 359 11.81 -21.53 18.57
C ARG A 359 13.30 -21.28 18.42
N ASP A 360 14.00 -21.23 19.53
CA ASP A 360 15.46 -21.31 19.51
C ASP A 360 15.84 -22.69 18.98
N VAL A 361 16.22 -22.75 17.70
CA VAL A 361 16.91 -23.92 17.17
C VAL A 361 18.29 -23.90 17.83
N ALA A 362 18.55 -24.82 18.75
CA ALA A 362 19.89 -24.99 19.29
C ALA A 362 20.87 -25.13 18.11
N PRO A 363 22.00 -24.39 18.10
CA PRO A 363 22.93 -24.33 16.98
C PRO A 363 23.59 -25.66 16.65
#